data_AF-A0A9D9KEG5-F1
#
_entry.id   AF-A0A9D9KEG5-F1
#
_cell.length_a   1.000
_cell.length_b   1.000
_cell.length_c   1.000
_cell.angle_alpha   90.00
_cell.angle_beta   90.00
_cell.angle_gamma   90.00
#
_symmetry.space_group_name_H-M   'P 1'
#
loop_
_entity.id
_entity.type
_entity.pdbx_description
1 polymer ?
#
loop_
_entity_poly.entity_id
_entity_poly.type
_entity_poly.pdbx_seq_one_letter_code
_entity_poly.pdbx_strand_id
1 'polypeptide(L)' 'MSGSSLFTLPESLRPIYEASFGIDLPAHSGDDTFELPIPATYAISPRGEIVYAFVESDYTQRLDPETLLEALRSLTATVA' A
#
# COMPACT_ATOMS: atom_id res chain seq x y z
N MET A 1 17.61 8.71 8.59
CA MET A 1 16.32 9.30 8.17
C MET A 1 15.24 8.30 8.54
N SER A 2 14.52 8.54 9.63
CA SER A 2 13.39 7.70 10.03
C SER A 2 12.20 8.12 9.16
N GLY A 3 11.99 7.42 8.05
CA GLY A 3 10.81 7.62 7.21
C GLY A 3 9.66 6.85 7.83
N SER A 4 8.68 7.53 8.37
CA SER A 4 7.44 6.88 8.79
C SER A 4 6.72 6.42 7.54
N SER A 5 6.51 5.11 7.37
CA SER A 5 5.76 4.51 6.25
C SER A 5 4.24 4.67 6.43
N LEU A 6 3.83 5.75 7.07
CA LEU A 6 2.49 5.98 7.55
C LEU A 6 1.98 7.30 6.96
N PHE A 7 0.77 7.26 6.41
CA PHE A 7 0.07 8.40 5.87
C PHE A 7 -0.93 8.90 6.91
N THR A 8 -0.80 10.13 7.37
CA THR A 8 -1.78 10.73 8.27
C THR A 8 -3.00 11.20 7.49
N LEU A 9 -4.18 10.69 7.82
CA LEU A 9 -5.43 11.08 7.17
C LEU A 9 -5.74 12.57 7.48
N PRO A 10 -5.90 13.41 6.44
CA PRO A 10 -6.30 14.80 6.59
C PRO A 10 -7.58 14.94 7.41
N GLU A 11 -7.63 15.92 8.32
CA GLU A 11 -8.80 16.17 9.18
C GLU A 11 -10.10 16.33 8.40
N SER A 12 -10.04 16.92 7.21
CA SER A 12 -11.19 17.09 6.31
C SER A 12 -11.81 15.78 5.83
N LEU A 13 -11.05 14.68 5.81
CA LEU A 13 -11.53 13.36 5.37
C LEU A 13 -12.02 12.49 6.54
N ARG A 14 -11.67 12.79 7.79
CA ARG A 14 -12.07 12.00 8.96
C ARG A 14 -13.59 11.84 9.10
N PRO A 15 -14.42 12.91 8.94
CA PRO A 15 -15.87 12.77 8.99
C PRO A 15 -16.43 11.90 7.86
N ILE A 16 -15.76 11.84 6.71
CA ILE A 16 -16.19 10.98 5.59
C ILE A 16 -15.96 9.51 5.94
N TYR A 17 -14.81 9.19 6.52
CA TYR A 17 -14.48 7.84 6.99
C TYR A 17 -15.49 7.35 8.03
N GLU A 18 -15.79 8.19 9.03
CA GLU A 18 -16.72 7.83 10.10
C GLU A 18 -18.17 7.79 9.60
N ALA A 19 -18.66 8.89 9.00
CA ALA A 19 -20.08 9.03 8.71
C ALA A 19 -20.53 8.40 7.39
N SER A 20 -19.67 8.36 6.37
CA SER A 20 -20.03 7.83 5.04
C SER A 20 -19.61 6.38 4.85
N PHE A 21 -18.43 6.00 5.34
CA PHE A 21 -17.94 4.61 5.24
C PHE A 21 -18.24 3.77 6.49
N GLY A 22 -18.64 4.39 7.61
CA GLY A 22 -18.90 3.69 8.86
C GLY A 22 -17.61 3.14 9.51
N ILE A 23 -16.46 3.75 9.21
CA ILE A 23 -15.15 3.31 9.68
C ILE A 23 -14.71 4.24 10.82
N ASP A 24 -14.74 3.73 12.04
CA ASP A 24 -14.10 4.36 13.20
C ASP A 24 -12.60 4.05 13.18
N LEU A 25 -11.84 4.93 12.52
CA LEU A 25 -10.41 4.69 12.29
C LEU A 25 -9.61 4.57 13.60
N PRO A 26 -9.80 5.42 14.62
CA PRO A 26 -9.14 5.24 15.91
C PRO A 26 -9.45 3.91 16.60
N ALA A 27 -10.72 3.49 16.60
CA ALA A 27 -11.08 2.20 17.18
C ALA A 27 -10.46 1.02 16.42
N HIS A 28 -10.31 1.13 15.09
CA HIS A 28 -9.67 0.11 14.25
C HIS A 28 -8.15 0.04 14.42
N SER A 29 -7.47 1.18 14.56
CA SER A 29 -6.01 1.26 14.71
C SER A 29 -5.56 1.06 16.16
N GLY A 30 -6.43 1.31 17.14
CA GLY A 30 -6.09 1.25 18.56
C GLY A 30 -5.35 2.48 19.09
N ASP A 31 -5.36 3.58 18.33
CA ASP A 31 -4.77 4.86 18.68
C ASP A 31 -5.49 6.03 17.98
N ASP A 32 -5.24 7.25 18.42
CA ASP A 32 -5.85 8.48 17.86
C ASP A 32 -4.94 9.15 16.80
N THR A 33 -4.03 8.41 16.18
CA THR A 33 -3.04 8.99 15.24
C THR A 33 -3.65 9.28 13.86
N PHE A 34 -4.74 8.58 13.50
CA PHE A 34 -5.33 8.60 12.17
C PHE A 34 -4.32 8.25 11.05
N GLU A 35 -3.36 7.38 11.38
CA GLU A 35 -2.36 6.90 10.42
C GLU A 35 -2.90 5.69 9.64
N LEU A 36 -2.71 5.74 8.33
CA LEU A 36 -2.97 4.65 7.41
C LEU A 36 -1.65 4.07 6.92
N PRO A 37 -1.52 2.74 6.81
CA PRO A 37 -0.33 2.14 6.22
C PRO A 37 -0.22 2.52 4.74
N ILE A 38 0.97 2.93 4.32
CA ILE A 38 1.27 3.14 2.90
C ILE A 38 1.12 1.80 2.17
N PRO A 39 0.33 1.72 1.08
CA PRO A 39 0.16 0.51 0.31
C PRO A 39 1.46 0.13 -0.40
N ALA A 40 1.77 -1.16 -0.37
CA ALA A 40 2.91 -1.70 -1.10
C ALA A 40 2.53 -3.03 -1.74
N THR A 41 3.08 -3.30 -2.92
CA THR A 41 2.96 -4.59 -3.61
C THR A 41 4.35 -5.10 -3.92
N TYR A 42 4.66 -6.29 -3.43
CA TYR A 42 5.94 -6.96 -3.66
C TYR A 42 5.69 -8.29 -4.37
N ALA A 43 6.55 -8.63 -5.32
CA ALA A 43 6.69 -10.00 -5.81
C ALA A 43 7.99 -10.60 -5.31
N ILE A 44 7.90 -11.80 -4.75
CA ILE A 44 9.03 -12.49 -4.12
C ILE A 44 9.29 -13.79 -4.89
N SER A 45 10.55 -14.01 -5.28
CA SER A 45 10.96 -15.24 -5.95
C SER A 45 10.94 -16.43 -4.98
N PRO A 46 10.94 -17.68 -5.48
CA PRO A 46 11.09 -18.86 -4.62
C PRO A 46 12.39 -18.91 -3.81
N ARG A 47 13.39 -18.08 -4.15
CA ARG A 47 14.64 -17.94 -3.39
C ARG A 47 14.54 -16.89 -2.27
N GLY A 48 13.39 -16.25 -2.12
CA GLY A 48 13.15 -15.21 -1.11
C GLY A 48 13.61 -13.81 -1.54
N GLU A 49 13.90 -13.59 -2.82
CA GLU A 49 14.36 -12.28 -3.33
C GLU A 49 13.17 -11.45 -3.82
N ILE A 50 13.14 -10.16 -3.48
CA ILE A 50 12.16 -9.22 -4.05
C ILE A 50 12.56 -8.97 -5.51
N VAL A 51 11.72 -9.43 -6.44
CA VAL A 51 11.92 -9.26 -7.89
C VAL A 51 11.10 -8.11 -8.46
N TYR A 52 10.13 -7.61 -7.70
CA TYR A 52 9.35 -6.44 -8.03
C TYR A 52 8.86 -5.75 -6.75
N ALA A 53 8.87 -4.42 -6.74
CA ALA A 53 8.34 -3.61 -5.66
C ALA A 53 7.60 -2.39 -6.24
N PHE A 54 6.39 -2.16 -5.75
CA PHE A 54 5.64 -0.93 -5.94
C PHE A 54 5.25 -0.40 -4.56
N VAL A 55 5.62 0.85 -4.29
CA VAL A 55 5.31 1.56 -3.03
C VAL A 55 4.86 2.95 -3.43
N GLU A 56 3.64 3.32 -3.05
CA GLU A 56 3.09 4.64 -3.36
C GLU A 56 2.57 5.30 -2.09
N SER A 57 3.08 6.51 -1.84
CA SER A 57 2.76 7.35 -0.69
C SER A 57 1.31 7.80 -0.63
N ASP A 58 0.69 8.00 -1.80
CA ASP A 58 -0.76 8.18 -1.89
C ASP A 58 -1.45 6.83 -1.67
N TYR A 59 -2.04 6.67 -0.49
CA TYR A 59 -2.69 5.42 -0.08
C TYR A 59 -3.89 5.01 -0.95
N THR A 60 -4.40 5.94 -1.77
CA THR A 60 -5.49 5.67 -2.72
C THR A 60 -4.99 5.06 -4.02
N GLN A 61 -3.70 5.21 -4.33
CA GLN A 61 -3.07 4.61 -5.50
C GLN A 61 -2.65 3.17 -5.20
N ARG A 62 -3.01 2.27 -6.11
CA ARG A 62 -2.66 0.86 -6.03
C ARG A 62 -2.03 0.43 -7.34
N LEU A 63 -1.15 -0.57 -7.26
CA LEU A 63 -0.63 -1.22 -8.45
C LEU A 63 -1.77 -1.88 -9.22
N ASP A 64 -1.85 -1.60 -10.52
CA ASP A 64 -2.72 -2.33 -11.43
C ASP A 64 -2.24 -3.80 -11.53
N PRO A 65 -3.10 -4.79 -11.25
CA PRO A 65 -2.74 -6.21 -11.36
C PRO A 65 -2.10 -6.60 -12.70
N GLU A 66 -2.54 -6.02 -13.83
CA GLU A 66 -1.96 -6.33 -15.14
C GLU A 66 -0.51 -5.86 -15.24
N THR A 67 -0.18 -4.69 -14.67
CA THR A 67 1.20 -4.17 -14.63
C THR A 67 2.13 -5.14 -13.88
N LEU A 68 1.66 -5.73 -12.78
CA LEU A 68 2.43 -6.74 -12.04
C LEU A 68 2.66 -8.00 -12.89
N LEU A 69 1.62 -8.48 -13.56
CA LEU A 69 1.72 -9.68 -14.41
C LEU A 69 2.69 -9.48 -15.57
N GLU A 70 2.68 -8.32 -16.22
CA GLU A 70 3.63 -7.96 -17.28
C GLU A 70 5.07 -7.90 -16.78
N ALA A 71 5.30 -7.31 -15.60
CA ALA A 71 6.61 -7.28 -14.98
C ALA A 71 7.12 -8.70 -14.68
N LEU A 72 6.26 -9.57 -14.14
CA LEU A 72 6.60 -10.98 -13.86
C LEU A 72 6.91 -11.78 -15.13
N ARG A 73 6.14 -11.60 -16.20
CA ARG A 73 6.40 -12.24 -17.51
C ARG A 73 7.74 -11.80 -18.09
N SER A 74 8.09 -10.52 -17.96
CA SER A 74 9.36 -9.97 -18.44
C SER A 74 10.57 -10.55 -17.69
N LEU A 75 10.41 -10.78 -16.39
CA LEU A 75 11.44 -11.43 -15.56
C LEU A 75 11.64 -12.92 -15.94
N THR A 76 10.58 -13.62 -16.33
CA THR A 76 10.68 -15.03 -16.76
C THR A 76 11.27 -15.18 -18.16
N ALA A 77 11.01 -14.24 -19.06
CA ALA A 77 11.57 -14.24 -20.42
C ALA A 77 13.11 -14.06 -20.45
N THR A 78 13.70 -13.48 -19.40
CA THR A 78 15.15 -13.22 -19.31
C THR A 78 15.95 -14.45 -18.85
N VAL A 79 15.28 -15.53 -18.42
CA VAL A 79 15.91 -16.75 -17.88
C VAL A 79 15.88 -17.94 -18.88
N ALA A 80 15.56 -17.68 -20.16
CA ALA A 80 15.59 -18.67 -21.24
C ALA A 80 16.80 -18.46 -22.16
#